data_AF-A0A9D4XQU7-F1
#
_entry.id   AF-A0A9D4XQU7-F1
#
_cell.length_a   1.000
_cell.length_b   1.000
_cell.length_c   1.000
_cell.angle_alpha   90.00
_cell.angle_beta   90.00
_cell.angle_gamma   90.00
#
_symmetry.space_group_name_H-M   'P 1'
#
loop_
_entity.id
_entity.type
_entity.pdbx_description
1 polymer ?
#
loop_
_entity_poly.entity_id
_entity_poly.type
_entity_poly.pdbx_seq_one_letter_code
_entity_poly.pdbx_strand_id
1 'polypeptide(L)'
;MGSSNEYLIQQIINIPKKIEPSLWPQCCIYNVPAILLKVKEEAYTPLLISIGPIHHNNKNLDEMQEYKQRYFHFFWNRLGQKSDLVNYKSFLEQEEQNIRRCYQ
;
A
#
# COMPACT_ATOMS: atom_id res chain seq x y z
N MET A 1 -34.68 -2.62 13.95
CA MET A 1 -34.54 -1.44 13.08
C MET A 1 -33.08 -1.02 13.13
N GLY A 2 -32.41 -1.01 11.97
CA GLY A 2 -30.96 -0.98 11.82
C GLY A 2 -30.61 -1.93 10.67
N SER A 3 -30.57 -1.36 9.47
CA SER A 3 -30.61 -2.01 8.15
C SER A 3 -29.56 -3.11 7.95
N SER A 4 -30.00 -4.29 7.50
CA SER A 4 -29.17 -5.46 7.17
C SER A 4 -28.24 -5.30 5.94
N ASN A 5 -28.00 -4.07 5.49
CA ASN A 5 -27.20 -3.77 4.28
C ASN A 5 -25.86 -3.06 4.56
N GLU A 6 -25.47 -2.83 5.81
CA GLU A 6 -24.27 -2.01 6.13
C GLU A 6 -22.96 -2.79 6.31
N TYR A 7 -22.94 -4.13 6.18
CA TYR A 7 -21.73 -4.93 6.43
C TYR A 7 -21.23 -5.75 5.23
N LEU A 8 -21.78 -5.54 4.02
CA LEU A 8 -21.45 -6.34 2.83
C LEU A 8 -20.15 -5.95 2.11
N ILE A 9 -19.29 -5.14 2.72
CA ILE A 9 -17.88 -4.98 2.29
C ILE A 9 -16.96 -5.78 3.24
N GLN A 10 -17.47 -6.85 3.83
CA GLN A 10 -16.62 -7.86 4.45
C GLN A 10 -16.20 -8.88 3.40
N GLN A 11 -14.97 -8.70 2.89
CA GLN A 11 -14.15 -9.71 2.20
C GLN A 11 -14.32 -9.85 0.67
N ILE A 12 -13.95 -8.82 -0.10
CA ILE A 12 -13.70 -9.01 -1.55
C ILE A 12 -12.44 -9.87 -1.79
N ILE A 13 -11.52 -9.90 -0.83
CA ILE A 13 -10.29 -10.71 -0.91
C ILE A 13 -10.23 -11.60 0.33
N ASN A 14 -10.30 -12.92 0.11
CA ASN A 14 -10.17 -13.91 1.17
C ASN A 14 -8.67 -14.09 1.47
N ILE A 15 -8.14 -13.29 2.39
CA ILE A 15 -6.75 -13.40 2.81
C ILE A 15 -6.64 -14.62 3.75
N PRO A 16 -5.79 -15.61 3.43
CA PRO A 16 -5.68 -16.81 4.25
C PRO A 16 -5.18 -16.48 5.66
N LYS A 17 -5.71 -17.19 6.67
CA LYS A 17 -5.31 -17.02 8.08
C LYS A 17 -3.83 -17.36 8.34
N LYS A 18 -3.23 -18.16 7.46
CA LYS A 18 -1.79 -18.44 7.42
C LYS A 18 -1.27 -18.02 6.06
N ILE A 19 -0.37 -17.05 6.07
CA ILE A 19 0.42 -16.67 4.89
C ILE A 19 1.68 -17.52 4.98
N GLU A 20 1.97 -18.30 3.93
CA GLU A 20 3.23 -19.04 3.87
C GLU A 20 4.42 -18.06 3.93
N PRO A 21 5.49 -18.41 4.66
CA PRO A 21 6.66 -17.55 4.71
C PRO A 21 7.22 -17.34 3.30
N SER A 22 7.67 -16.11 3.03
CA SER A 22 8.34 -15.75 1.78
C SER A 22 9.46 -16.75 1.48
N LEU A 23 9.44 -17.34 0.27
CA LEU A 23 10.52 -18.17 -0.24
C LEU A 23 11.82 -17.36 -0.46
N TRP A 24 11.69 -16.04 -0.55
CA TRP A 24 12.81 -15.12 -0.79
C TRP A 24 13.33 -14.55 0.53
N PRO A 25 14.66 -14.52 0.74
CA PRO A 25 15.25 -14.02 1.97
C PRO A 25 15.02 -12.51 2.19
N GLN A 26 14.69 -11.76 1.14
CA GLN A 26 14.36 -10.33 1.19
C GLN A 26 13.17 -10.00 0.28
N CYS A 27 12.25 -9.17 0.79
CA CYS A 27 11.15 -8.61 0.00
C CYS A 27 11.72 -7.60 -1.00
N CYS A 28 11.30 -7.69 -2.27
CA CYS A 28 11.77 -6.82 -3.34
C CYS A 28 10.58 -6.32 -4.18
N ILE A 29 10.56 -5.03 -4.49
CA ILE A 29 9.65 -4.33 -5.38
C ILE A 29 10.52 -3.74 -6.48
N TYR A 30 10.50 -4.37 -7.65
CA TYR A 30 11.39 -4.02 -8.75
C TYR A 30 10.85 -2.87 -9.59
N ASN A 31 11.73 -1.95 -9.93
CA ASN A 31 11.54 -0.97 -10.97
C ASN A 31 11.54 -1.65 -12.34
N VAL A 32 10.75 -1.10 -13.25
CA VAL A 32 10.77 -1.56 -14.64
C VAL A 32 12.13 -1.21 -15.26
N PRO A 33 12.83 -2.17 -15.90
CA PRO A 33 14.10 -1.90 -16.57
C PRO A 33 13.99 -0.75 -17.57
N ALA A 34 14.98 0.15 -17.57
CA ALA A 34 14.96 1.36 -18.40
C ALA A 34 14.78 1.09 -19.90
N ILE A 35 15.28 -0.07 -20.38
CA ILE A 35 15.11 -0.50 -21.77
C ILE A 35 13.62 -0.76 -22.08
N LEU A 36 12.90 -1.43 -21.18
CA LEU A 36 11.47 -1.71 -21.35
C LEU A 36 10.64 -0.43 -21.21
N LEU A 37 10.99 0.45 -20.28
CA LEU A 37 10.35 1.76 -20.14
C LEU A 37 10.44 2.58 -21.43
N LYS A 38 11.62 2.60 -22.10
CA LYS A 38 11.80 3.32 -23.37
C LYS A 38 10.99 2.75 -24.52
N VAL A 39 10.67 1.45 -24.50
CA VAL A 39 9.87 0.81 -25.55
C VAL A 39 8.41 1.24 -25.46
N LYS A 40 7.85 1.32 -24.25
CA LYS A 40 6.45 1.69 -24.04
C LYS A 40 6.17 2.19 -22.62
N GLU A 41 6.47 3.45 -22.35
CA GLU A 41 6.38 4.04 -21.01
C GLU A 41 4.95 3.98 -20.45
N GLU A 42 3.95 4.21 -21.29
CA GLU A 42 2.53 4.22 -20.89
C GLU A 42 2.01 2.85 -20.44
N ALA A 43 2.70 1.75 -20.78
CA ALA A 43 2.35 0.42 -20.28
C ALA A 43 2.80 0.18 -18.84
N TYR A 44 3.73 1.00 -18.34
CA TYR A 44 4.36 0.84 -17.03
C TYR A 44 4.09 2.00 -16.08
N THR A 45 3.61 3.14 -16.59
CA THR A 45 3.15 4.26 -15.77
C THR A 45 1.73 4.00 -15.28
N PRO A 46 1.50 3.95 -13.96
CA PRO A 46 0.14 3.77 -13.45
C PRO A 46 -0.75 4.94 -13.82
N LEU A 47 -1.99 4.64 -14.21
CA LEU A 47 -2.99 5.64 -14.59
C LEU A 47 -3.89 6.07 -13.42
N LEU A 48 -4.07 5.20 -12.42
CA LEU A 48 -5.01 5.42 -11.32
C LEU A 48 -4.42 5.06 -9.95
N ILE A 49 -3.74 3.91 -9.85
CA ILE A 49 -3.29 3.36 -8.58
C ILE A 49 -1.77 3.52 -8.45
N SER A 50 -1.34 4.21 -7.40
CA SER A 50 0.07 4.36 -7.01
C SER A 50 0.35 3.60 -5.72
N ILE A 51 1.23 2.59 -5.79
CA ILE A 51 1.65 1.80 -4.62
C ILE A 51 3.07 2.20 -4.23
N GLY A 52 3.29 2.44 -2.94
CA GLY A 52 4.62 2.79 -2.42
C GLY A 52 5.12 4.18 -2.85
N PRO A 53 6.44 4.43 -2.72
CA PRO A 53 7.07 5.71 -2.98
C PRO A 53 7.47 5.94 -4.44
N ILE A 54 7.44 4.91 -5.32
CA ILE A 54 7.97 4.99 -6.70
C ILE A 54 7.34 6.13 -7.49
N HIS A 55 6.02 6.28 -7.41
CA HIS A 55 5.28 7.32 -8.14
C HIS A 55 4.86 8.48 -7.24
N HIS A 56 5.58 8.71 -6.13
CA HIS A 56 5.37 9.89 -5.30
C HIS A 56 5.72 11.14 -6.11
N ASN A 57 4.89 12.20 -6.01
CA ASN A 57 4.97 13.44 -6.79
C ASN A 57 4.56 13.38 -8.27
N ASN A 58 4.01 12.25 -8.76
CA ASN A 58 3.39 12.24 -10.07
C ASN A 58 2.02 12.93 -10.00
N LYS A 59 1.91 14.11 -10.64
CA LYS A 59 0.67 14.92 -10.66
C LYS A 59 -0.55 14.17 -11.20
N ASN A 60 -0.32 13.24 -12.13
CA ASN A 60 -1.40 12.41 -12.69
C ASN A 60 -1.98 11.43 -11.66
N LEU A 61 -1.33 11.27 -10.50
CA LEU A 61 -1.70 10.36 -9.42
C LEU A 61 -1.98 11.11 -8.11
N ASP A 62 -2.20 12.42 -8.15
CA ASP A 62 -2.50 13.24 -6.97
C ASP A 62 -3.81 12.81 -6.31
N GLU A 63 -4.84 12.47 -7.10
CA GLU A 63 -6.11 11.94 -6.58
C GLU A 63 -5.90 10.69 -5.71
N MET A 64 -4.93 9.84 -6.06
CA MET A 64 -4.60 8.66 -5.27
C MET A 64 -4.07 9.02 -3.88
N GLN A 65 -3.41 10.18 -3.71
CA GLN A 65 -2.95 10.63 -2.40
C GLN A 65 -4.12 10.94 -1.47
N GLU A 66 -5.21 11.53 -2.00
CA GLU A 66 -6.44 11.72 -1.21
C GLU A 66 -7.04 10.40 -0.78
N TYR A 67 -7.11 9.41 -1.69
CA TYR A 67 -7.61 8.09 -1.35
C TYR A 67 -6.75 7.42 -0.27
N LYS A 68 -5.42 7.50 -0.35
CA LYS A 68 -4.52 7.00 0.69
C LYS A 68 -4.84 7.62 2.05
N GLN A 69 -5.10 8.92 2.12
CA GLN A 69 -5.50 9.60 3.35
C GLN A 69 -6.87 9.15 3.86
N ARG A 70 -7.87 9.01 2.98
CA ARG A 70 -9.21 8.49 3.35
C ARG A 70 -9.12 7.07 3.91
N TYR A 71 -8.37 6.18 3.25
CA TYR A 71 -8.14 4.81 3.72
C TYR A 71 -7.38 4.77 5.04
N PHE A 72 -6.40 5.67 5.23
CA PHE A 72 -5.73 5.82 6.52
C PHE A 72 -6.73 6.22 7.62
N HIS A 73 -7.66 7.14 7.34
CA HIS A 73 -8.69 7.51 8.30
C HIS A 73 -9.65 6.35 8.62
N PHE A 74 -10.07 5.57 7.62
CA PHE A 74 -10.86 4.35 7.86
C PHE A 74 -10.09 3.29 8.64
N PHE A 75 -8.80 3.13 8.38
CA PHE A 75 -7.93 2.26 9.18
C PHE A 75 -7.87 2.75 10.63
N TRP A 76 -7.61 4.05 10.84
CA TRP A 76 -7.59 4.67 12.16
C TRP A 76 -8.88 4.39 12.93
N ASN A 77 -10.05 4.61 12.33
CA ASN A 77 -11.34 4.39 12.99
C ASN A 77 -11.60 2.93 13.36
N ARG A 78 -11.00 1.97 12.65
CA ARG A 78 -11.10 0.54 12.96
C ARG A 78 -10.15 0.07 14.06
N LEU A 79 -9.14 0.86 14.42
CA LEU A 79 -8.23 0.51 15.52
C LEU A 79 -8.95 0.54 16.86
N GLY A 80 -8.88 -0.57 17.59
CA GLY A 80 -9.42 -0.67 18.96
C GLY A 80 -8.64 0.19 19.95
N GLN A 81 -7.32 0.31 19.79
CA GLN A 81 -6.46 1.17 20.62
C GLN A 81 -5.66 2.12 19.73
N LYS A 82 -5.74 3.43 20.01
CA LYS A 82 -5.03 4.44 19.21
C LYS A 82 -3.51 4.43 19.44
N SER A 83 -3.06 3.92 20.58
CA SER A 83 -1.64 3.68 20.90
C SER A 83 -0.98 2.72 19.91
N ASP A 84 -1.74 1.81 19.28
CA ASP A 84 -1.22 0.92 18.24
C ASP A 84 -0.64 1.71 17.07
N LEU A 85 -1.20 2.87 16.73
CA LEU A 85 -0.64 3.72 15.69
C LEU A 85 0.67 4.38 16.12
N VAL A 86 0.82 4.73 17.39
CA VAL A 86 2.08 5.30 17.91
C VAL A 86 3.20 4.27 17.79
N ASN A 87 2.90 3.02 18.17
CA ASN A 87 3.82 1.90 18.00
C ASN A 87 4.13 1.64 16.52
N TYR A 88 3.10 1.63 15.67
CA TYR A 88 3.26 1.46 14.22
C TYR A 88 4.11 2.57 13.59
N LYS A 89 3.89 3.83 13.98
CA LYS A 89 4.70 4.96 13.53
C LYS A 89 6.15 4.79 13.95
N SER A 90 6.39 4.45 15.22
CA SER A 90 7.75 4.23 15.74
C SER A 90 8.46 3.09 15.00
N PHE A 91 7.74 2.01 14.71
CA PHE A 91 8.23 0.90 13.89
C PHE A 91 8.60 1.37 12.47
N LEU A 92 7.72 2.15 11.81
CA LEU A 92 7.99 2.66 10.46
C LEU A 92 9.23 3.58 10.44
N GLU A 93 9.41 4.42 11.45
CA GLU A 93 10.59 5.30 11.56
C GLU A 93 11.88 4.49 11.74
N GLN A 94 11.84 3.40 12.50
CA GLN A 94 12.98 2.50 12.70
C GLN A 94 13.31 1.69 11.44
N GLU A 95 12.28 1.19 10.75
CA GLU A 95 12.42 0.31 9.59
C GLU A 95 12.46 1.04 8.25
N GLU A 96 12.36 2.38 8.23
CA GLU A 96 12.24 3.18 7.01
C GLU A 96 13.32 2.82 5.97
N GLN A 97 14.58 2.72 6.40
CA GLN A 97 15.71 2.37 5.54
C GLN A 97 15.62 0.93 5.02
N ASN A 98 15.20 -0.01 5.85
CA ASN A 98 15.02 -1.41 5.43
C ASN A 98 13.87 -1.53 4.42
N ILE A 99 12.75 -0.83 4.66
CA ILE A 99 11.61 -0.76 3.75
C ILE A 99 12.02 -0.13 2.42
N ARG A 100 12.82 0.95 2.44
CA ARG A 100 13.34 1.57 1.20
C ARG A 100 14.23 0.63 0.39
N ARG A 101 15.05 -0.19 1.04
CA ARG A 101 15.90 -1.19 0.37
C ARG A 101 15.09 -2.27 -0.35
N CYS A 102 13.82 -2.46 0.00
CA CYS A 102 12.93 -3.33 -0.75
C CYS A 102 12.61 -2.75 -2.15
N TYR A 103 12.72 -1.45 -2.37
CA TYR A 103 12.49 -0.84 -3.69
C TYR A 103 13.80 -0.81 -4.49
N GLN A 104 13.88 -1.63 -5.54
CA GLN A 104 15.09 -1.86 -6.34
C GLN A 104 14.92 -1.35 -7.77
#